data_AF-A0A9P9FWQ1-F1
#
_entry.id   AF-A0A9P9FWQ1-F1
#
_cell.length_a   1.000
_cell.length_b   1.000
_cell.length_c   1.000
_cell.angle_alpha   90.00
_cell.angle_beta   90.00
_cell.angle_gamma   90.00
#
_symmetry.space_group_name_H-M   'P 1'
#
loop_
_entity.id
_entity.type
_entity.pdbx_description
1 polymer ?
#
loop_
_entity_poly.entity_id
_entity_poly.type
_entity_poly.pdbx_seq_one_letter_code
_entity_poly.pdbx_strand_id
1 'polypeptide(L)' 'GRTALHHGVISGKLTKEALCCLRDEFQLSTELLDAQGKTPLAYAVEKGQEYHHPDMFEPD' A
#
# COMPACT_ATOMS: atom_id res chain seq x y z
N GLY A 1 7.54 12.79 -3.02
CA GLY A 1 6.77 12.26 -4.16
C GLY A 1 6.40 10.82 -3.87
N ARG A 2 5.37 10.25 -4.52
CA ARG A 2 4.97 8.84 -4.31
C ARG A 2 5.66 7.92 -5.32
N THR A 3 6.02 6.73 -4.88
CA THR A 3 6.62 5.67 -5.72
C THR A 3 5.54 4.73 -6.27
N ALA A 4 5.92 3.85 -7.19
CA ALA A 4 5.04 2.78 -7.68
C ALA A 4 4.45 1.93 -6.54
N LEU A 5 5.23 1.66 -5.49
CA LEU A 5 4.76 0.93 -4.30
C LEU A 5 3.64 1.68 -3.57
N HIS A 6 3.79 2.99 -3.36
CA HIS A 6 2.74 3.80 -2.74
C HIS A 6 1.44 3.72 -3.53
N HIS A 7 1.51 3.90 -4.86
CA HIS A 7 0.34 3.85 -5.73
C HIS A 7 -0.30 2.46 -5.75
N GLY A 8 0.51 1.40 -5.82
CA GLY A 8 0.05 0.02 -5.79
C GLY A 8 -0.77 -0.27 -4.53
N VAL A 9 -0.22 0.06 -3.35
CA VAL A 9 -0.89 -0.11 -2.06
C VAL A 9 -2.19 0.69 -1.99
N ILE A 10 -2.14 1.99 -2.30
CA ILE A 10 -3.32 2.88 -2.21
C ILE A 10 -4.46 2.40 -3.11
N SER A 11 -4.12 1.85 -4.29
CA SER A 11 -5.11 1.32 -5.23
C SER A 11 -5.69 -0.04 -4.84
N GLY A 12 -5.10 -0.74 -3.86
CA GLY A 12 -5.46 -2.11 -3.49
C GLY A 12 -5.08 -3.17 -4.53
N LYS A 13 -4.29 -2.82 -5.56
CA LYS A 13 -3.93 -3.71 -6.67
C LYS A 13 -2.54 -4.33 -6.55
N LEU A 14 -1.86 -4.09 -5.44
CA LEU A 14 -0.50 -4.61 -5.23
C LEU A 14 -0.57 -6.09 -4.85
N THR A 15 -0.25 -6.97 -5.80
CA THR A 15 -0.09 -8.40 -5.52
C THR A 15 1.31 -8.70 -4.97
N LYS A 16 1.47 -9.91 -4.41
CA LYS A 16 2.77 -10.37 -3.88
C LYS A 16 3.84 -10.44 -4.98
N GLU A 17 3.46 -10.88 -6.17
CA GLU A 17 4.36 -11.01 -7.33
C GLU A 17 4.84 -9.63 -7.78
N ALA A 18 3.91 -8.68 -7.91
CA ALA A 18 4.24 -7.30 -8.26
C ALA A 18 5.15 -6.65 -7.21
N LEU A 19 4.88 -6.89 -5.91
CA LEU A 19 5.75 -6.43 -4.83
C LEU A 19 7.16 -7.02 -4.93
N CYS A 20 7.27 -8.34 -5.16
CA CYS A 20 8.56 -9.02 -5.34
C CYS A 20 9.33 -8.45 -6.53
N CYS A 21 8.71 -8.29 -7.70
CA CYS A 21 9.38 -7.67 -8.85
C CYS A 21 9.86 -6.25 -8.54
N LEU A 22 8.99 -5.39 -7.97
CA LEU A 22 9.34 -4.01 -7.65
C LEU A 22 10.48 -3.90 -6.62
N ARG A 23 10.51 -4.80 -5.63
CA ARG A 23 11.56 -4.82 -4.60
C ARG A 23 12.85 -5.45 -5.11
N ASP A 24 12.78 -6.62 -5.73
CA ASP A 24 13.95 -7.46 -6.03
C ASP A 24 14.60 -7.08 -7.37
N GLU A 25 13.79 -6.76 -8.38
CA GLU A 25 14.30 -6.41 -9.73
C GLU A 25 14.56 -4.90 -9.84
N PHE A 26 13.62 -4.07 -9.37
CA PHE A 26 13.71 -2.61 -9.47
C PHE A 26 14.33 -1.95 -8.24
N GLN A 27 14.65 -2.71 -7.19
CA GLN A 27 15.29 -2.22 -5.97
C GLN A 27 14.53 -1.06 -5.33
N LEU A 28 13.20 -1.02 -5.49
CA LEU A 28 12.38 0.00 -4.87
C LEU A 28 12.33 -0.20 -3.36
N SER A 29 12.71 0.83 -2.63
CA SER A 29 12.64 0.82 -1.18
C SER A 29 11.20 0.89 -0.69
N THR A 30 10.85 -0.03 0.22
CA THR A 30 9.59 -0.02 0.99
C THR A 30 9.61 1.00 2.13
N GLU A 31 10.77 1.57 2.43
CA GLU A 31 10.97 2.52 3.54
C GLU A 31 11.02 3.97 3.06
N LEU A 32 10.88 4.20 1.75
CA LEU A 32 10.91 5.56 1.21
C LEU A 32 9.67 6.33 1.66
N LEU A 33 9.90 7.52 2.20
CA LEU A 33 8.85 8.44 2.60
C LEU A 33 8.35 9.25 1.40
N ASP A 34 7.03 9.36 1.25
CA ASP A 34 6.43 10.28 0.29
C ASP A 34 6.44 11.73 0.79
N ALA A 35 5.76 12.63 0.05
CA ALA A 35 5.68 14.04 0.43
C ALA A 35 4.85 14.28 1.72
N GLN A 36 4.07 13.30 2.16
CA GLN A 36 3.30 13.33 3.40
C GLN A 36 4.08 12.67 4.55
N GLY A 37 5.32 12.24 4.33
CA GLY A 37 6.13 11.54 5.34
C GLY A 37 5.65 10.12 5.61
N LYS A 38 4.94 9.49 4.66
CA LYS A 38 4.41 8.12 4.81
C LYS A 38 5.16 7.15 3.91
N THR A 39 5.35 5.91 4.39
CA THR A 39 5.86 4.79 3.58
C THR A 39 4.71 4.07 2.88
N PRO A 40 4.97 3.23 1.86
CA PRO A 40 3.98 2.33 1.30
C PRO A 40 3.34 1.43 2.36
N LEU A 41 4.12 0.96 3.34
CA LEU A 41 3.61 0.12 4.43
C LEU A 41 2.63 0.87 5.33
N ALA A 42 2.90 2.15 5.63
CA ALA A 42 1.99 2.98 6.42
C ALA A 42 0.61 3.07 5.75
N TYR A 43 0.56 3.29 4.43
CA TYR A 43 -0.69 3.28 3.68
C TYR A 43 -1.38 1.90 3.67
N ALA A 44 -0.61 0.81 3.67
CA ALA A 44 -1.19 -0.54 3.67
C ALA A 44 -1.94 -0.82 4.97
N VAL A 45 -1.37 -0.39 6.10
CA VAL A 45 -2.02 -0.48 7.42
C VAL A 45 -3.29 0.37 7.46
N GLU A 46 -3.22 1.64 7.02
CA GLU A 46 -4.37 2.53 6.98
C GLU A 46 -5.51 1.96 6.11
N LYS A 47 -5.18 1.44 4.92
CA LYS A 47 -6.17 0.83 4.03
C LYS A 47 -6.75 -0.46 4.58
N GLY A 48 -5.94 -1.31 5.22
CA GLY A 48 -6.44 -2.49 5.90
C GLY A 48 -7.48 -2.13 6.97
N GLN A 49 -7.21 -1.10 7.77
CA GLN A 49 -8.14 -0.63 8.79
C GLN A 49 -9.43 -0.03 8.21
N GLU A 50 -9.34 0.69 7.09
CA GLU A 50 -10.51 1.23 6.37
C GLU A 50 -11.43 0.11 5.86
N TYR A 51 -10.87 -0.94 5.25
CA TYR A 51 -11.64 -2.09 4.75
C TYR A 51 -12.26 -2.94 5.86
N HIS A 52 -11.62 -3.00 7.03
CA HIS A 52 -12.10 -3.77 8.18
C HIS A 52 -12.98 -2.95 9.13
N HIS A 53 -13.36 -1.72 8.78
CA HIS A 53 -14.23 -0.93 9.63
C HIS A 53 -15.61 -1.62 9.74
N PRO A 54 -16.13 -1.85 10.96
CA PRO A 54 -17.39 -2.57 11.17
C PRO A 54 -18.59 -1.90 10.48
N ASP A 55 -18.51 -0.59 10.23
CA ASP A 55 -19.54 0.17 9.51
C ASP A 55 -19.55 -0.07 7.98
N MET A 56 -18.56 -0.78 7.42
CA MET A 56 -18.54 -1.14 5.99
C MET A 56 -19.36 -2.40 5.68
N PHE A 57 -19.69 -3.20 6.69
CA PHE A 57 -20.60 -4.33 6.53
C PHE A 57 -22.00 -3.88 6.94
N GLU A 58 -22.78 -3.36 5.98
CA GLU A 58 -24.23 -3.35 6.15
C GLU A 58 -24.69 -4.82 6.19
N PRO A 59 -25.35 -5.28 7.28
CA PRO A 59 -25.94 -6.62 7.28
C PRO A 59 -27.09 -6.66 6.26
N ASP A 60 -27.05 -7.66 5.38
CA ASP A 60 -28.15 -8.02 4.45
C ASP A 60 -29.48 -8.33 5.19
#